data_AF-A0A2N6DLT7-F1
#
_entry.id   AF-A0A2N6DLT7-F1
#
_cell.length_a   1.000
_cell.length_b   1.000
_cell.length_c   1.000
_cell.angle_alpha   90.00
_cell.angle_beta   90.00
_cell.angle_gamma   90.00
#
_symmetry.space_group_name_H-M   'P 1'
#
loop_
_entity.id
_entity.type
_entity.pdbx_description
1 polymer ?
#
loop_
_entity_poly.entity_id
_entity_poly.type
_entity_poly.pdbx_seq_one_letter_code
_entity_poly.pdbx_strand_id
1 'polypeptide(L)' 'QAARHGVNISGATVYCTNSPCIICTKMLINAGIRKVVYLDGYPDRLSHDMLEEAGIEMVLFGQEVSS' A
#
# COMPACT_ATOMS: atom_id res chain seq x y z
N GLN A 1 -4.11 8.96 11.03
CA GLN A 1 -3.68 9.39 12.38
C GLN A 1 -2.28 10.02 12.38
N ALA A 2 -1.31 9.50 11.61
CA ALA A 2 0.02 10.13 11.47
C ALA A 2 -0.03 11.64 11.20
N ALA A 3 -0.88 12.10 10.26
CA ALA A 3 -1.09 13.52 9.98
C ALA A 3 -1.57 14.34 11.20
N ARG A 4 -2.40 13.74 12.07
CA ARG A 4 -2.90 14.38 13.30
C ARG A 4 -1.80 14.55 14.35
N HIS A 5 -0.82 13.64 14.37
CA HIS A 5 0.27 13.63 15.34
C HIS A 5 1.57 14.23 14.78
N GLY A 6 1.54 14.81 13.57
CA GLY A 6 2.73 15.40 12.93
C GLY A 6 3.81 14.39 12.60
N VAL A 7 3.48 13.09 12.54
CA VAL A 7 4.46 12.04 12.28
C VAL A 7 4.63 11.90 10.78
N ASN A 8 5.87 12.12 10.30
CA ASN A 8 6.23 11.85 8.92
C ASN A 8 6.27 10.34 8.67
N ILE A 9 5.47 9.88 7.71
CA ILE A 9 5.39 8.47 7.30
C ILE A 9 5.77 8.28 5.83
N SER A 10 6.35 9.30 5.20
CA SER A 10 6.89 9.19 3.85
C SER A 10 8.02 8.15 3.83
N GLY A 11 8.01 7.28 2.82
CA GLY A 11 8.94 6.15 2.72
C GLY A 11 8.55 4.92 3.53
N ALA A 12 7.47 4.96 4.31
CA ALA A 12 7.09 3.84 5.18
C ALA A 12 6.49 2.66 4.40
N THR A 13 6.43 1.52 5.10
CA THR A 13 5.74 0.29 4.68
C THR A 13 4.45 0.14 5.47
N VAL A 14 3.34 -0.15 4.78
CA VAL A 14 2.05 -0.48 5.40
C VAL A 14 1.81 -1.97 5.37
N TYR A 15 1.39 -2.53 6.49
CA TYR A 15 0.94 -3.91 6.60
C TYR A 15 -0.56 -3.93 6.86
N CYS A 16 -1.31 -4.69 6.07
CA CYS A 16 -2.75 -4.81 6.21
C CYS A 16 -3.22 -6.23 5.88
N THR A 17 -4.38 -6.66 6.37
CA THR A 17 -4.88 -7.99 6.03
C THR A 17 -5.40 -8.02 4.59
N ASN A 18 -6.21 -7.03 4.21
CA ASN A 18 -6.77 -6.92 2.86
C ASN A 18 -6.02 -5.85 2.07
N SER A 19 -5.90 -6.02 0.75
CA SER A 19 -5.32 -4.97 -0.09
C SER A 19 -6.15 -3.66 -0.01
N PRO A 20 -5.50 -2.49 -0.13
CA PRO A 20 -6.17 -1.20 -0.02
C PRO A 20 -7.21 -1.01 -1.14
N CYS A 21 -8.37 -0.46 -0.78
CA CYS A 21 -9.35 0.02 -1.76
C CYS A 21 -8.91 1.36 -2.37
N ILE A 22 -9.65 1.84 -3.39
CA ILE A 22 -9.31 3.04 -4.16
C ILE A 22 -9.09 4.30 -3.31
N ILE A 23 -9.87 4.44 -2.23
CA ILE A 23 -9.76 5.58 -1.32
C ILE A 23 -8.48 5.47 -0.49
N CYS A 24 -8.21 4.28 0.06
CA CYS A 24 -6.99 3.99 0.80
C CYS A 24 -5.76 4.18 -0.10
N THR A 25 -5.78 3.67 -1.33
CA THR A 25 -4.72 3.84 -2.32
C THR A 25 -4.34 5.31 -2.51
N LYS A 26 -5.32 6.19 -2.77
CA LYS A 26 -5.07 7.63 -2.90
C LYS A 26 -4.43 8.23 -1.65
N MET A 27 -4.88 7.81 -0.47
CA MET A 27 -4.31 8.27 0.79
C MET A 27 -2.86 7.79 0.99
N LEU A 28 -2.55 6.54 0.63
CA LEU A 28 -1.20 5.97 0.74
C LEU A 28 -0.22 6.68 -0.20
N ILE A 29 -0.63 6.93 -1.44
CA ILE A 29 0.14 7.69 -2.44
C ILE A 29 0.47 9.08 -1.89
N ASN A 30 -0.56 9.82 -1.44
CA ASN A 30 -0.38 11.17 -0.90
C ASN A 30 0.44 11.20 0.39
N ALA A 31 0.40 10.12 1.18
CA ALA A 31 1.21 9.98 2.39
C ALA A 31 2.68 9.63 2.09
N GLY A 32 3.04 9.37 0.83
CA GLY A 32 4.39 9.01 0.42
C GLY A 32 4.79 7.58 0.79
N ILE A 33 3.82 6.69 1.01
CA ILE A 33 4.09 5.27 1.25
C ILE A 33 4.84 4.67 0.05
N ARG A 34 5.70 3.69 0.31
CA ARG A 34 6.53 3.03 -0.73
C ARG A 34 6.28 1.54 -0.85
N LYS A 35 5.70 0.92 0.17
CA LYS A 35 5.42 -0.52 0.16
C LYS A 35 4.12 -0.84 0.91
N VAL A 36 3.35 -1.76 0.38
CA VAL A 36 2.15 -2.32 0.99
C VAL A 36 2.28 -3.83 1.01
N VAL A 37 2.20 -4.41 2.21
CA VAL A 37 2.22 -5.85 2.45
C VAL A 37 0.82 -6.28 2.88
N TYR A 38 0.22 -7.23 2.17
CA TYR A 38 -1.15 -7.66 2.42
C TYR A 38 -1.35 -9.18 2.41
N LEU A 39 -2.31 -9.70 3.18
CA LEU A 39 -2.57 -11.15 3.28
C LEU A 39 -3.55 -11.65 2.21
N ASP A 40 -4.56 -10.86 1.87
CA ASP A 40 -5.63 -11.23 0.96
C ASP A 40 -5.88 -10.11 -0.07
N GLY A 41 -5.86 -10.48 -1.34
CA GLY A 41 -6.03 -9.56 -2.46
C GLY A 41 -7.49 -9.18 -2.63
N TYR A 42 -7.75 -7.90 -2.91
CA TYR A 42 -9.06 -7.44 -3.33
C TYR A 42 -9.14 -7.42 -4.86
N PRO A 43 -10.28 -7.76 -5.49
CA PRO A 43 -10.41 -7.83 -6.95
C PRO A 43 -10.41 -6.46 -7.66
N ASP A 44 -10.05 -5.37 -6.98
CA ASP A 44 -10.07 -4.03 -7.57
C ASP A 44 -8.77 -3.73 -8.33
N ARG A 45 -8.82 -4.05 -9.62
CA ARG A 45 -7.72 -3.82 -10.56
C ARG A 45 -7.28 -2.35 -10.62
N LEU A 46 -8.23 -1.41 -10.52
CA LEU A 46 -7.91 0.02 -10.57
C LEU A 46 -7.04 0.46 -9.40
N SER A 47 -7.33 -0.07 -8.20
CA SER A 47 -6.51 0.22 -7.02
C SER A 47 -5.08 -0.30 -7.15
N HIS A 48 -4.91 -1.47 -7.78
CA HIS A 48 -3.59 -2.04 -8.05
C HIS A 48 -2.82 -1.23 -9.09
N ASP A 49 -3.47 -0.90 -10.22
CA ASP A 49 -2.88 -0.11 -11.31
C ASP A 49 -2.40 1.26 -10.78
N MET A 50 -3.20 1.92 -9.94
CA MET A 50 -2.81 3.20 -9.32
C MET A 50 -1.60 3.09 -8.39
N LEU A 51 -1.45 1.99 -7.65
CA LEU A 51 -0.31 1.78 -6.75
C LEU A 51 0.97 1.51 -7.56
N GLU A 52 0.85 0.74 -8.64
CA GLU A 52 1.94 0.45 -9.57
C GLU A 52 2.40 1.72 -10.30
N GLU A 53 1.48 2.51 -10.85
CA GLU A 53 1.79 3.80 -11.47
C GLU A 53 2.45 4.79 -10.51
N ALA A 54 2.09 4.74 -9.22
CA ALA A 54 2.69 5.56 -8.17
C ALA A 54 4.05 5.03 -7.67
N GLY A 55 4.51 3.87 -8.16
CA GLY A 55 5.77 3.24 -7.76
C GLY A 55 5.73 2.66 -6.34
N ILE A 56 4.56 2.20 -5.88
CA ILE A 56 4.39 1.55 -4.58
C ILE A 56 4.51 0.04 -4.75
N GLU A 57 5.45 -0.56 -4.02
CA GLU A 57 5.67 -2.01 -4.05
C GLU A 57 4.53 -2.75 -3.35
N MET A 58 3.93 -3.72 -4.02
CA MET A 58 2.85 -4.57 -3.50
C MET A 58 3.38 -5.97 -3.22
N VAL A 59 3.23 -6.47 -1.99
CA VAL A 59 3.71 -7.80 -1.58
C VAL A 59 2.61 -8.59 -0.90
N LEU A 60 2.32 -9.80 -1.40
CA LEU A 60 1.46 -10.74 -0.70
C LEU A 60 2.24 -11.40 0.45
N PHE A 61 1.73 -11.25 1.67
CA PHE A 61 2.33 -11.81 2.87
C PHE A 61 2.29 -13.33 2.83
N GLY A 62 3.45 -13.96 2.97
CA GLY A 62 3.58 -15.42 2.91
C GLY A 62 3.86 -15.98 1.52
N GLN A 63 3.97 -15.14 0.47
CA GLN A 63 4.67 -15.56 -0.75
C GLN A 63 6.14 -15.18 -0.60
N GLU A 64 7.01 -16.18 -0.48
CA GLU A 64 8.43 -15.98 -0.72
C GLU A 64 8.59 -15.51 -2.17
N VAL A 65 9.18 -14.33 -2.35
CA VAL A 65 9.58 -13.84 -3.67
C VAL A 65 10.72 -14.75 -4.13
N SER A 66 10.40 -15.82 -4.86
CA SER A 66 11.38 -16.58 -5.62
C SER A 66 12.03 -15.61 -6.61
N SER A 67 13.28 -15.28 -6.34
CA SER A 67 14.16 -14.47 -7.20
C SER A 67 14.46 -15.19 -8.51
#